data_AF-A0A9J6NYQ2-F1
#
_entry.id   AF-A0A9J6NYQ2-F1
#
_cell.length_a   1.000
_cell.length_b   1.000
_cell.length_c   1.000
_cell.angle_alpha   90.00
_cell.angle_beta   90.00
_cell.angle_gamma   90.00
#
_symmetry.space_group_name_H-M   'P 1'
#
loop_
_entity.id
_entity.type
_entity.pdbx_description
1 polymer ?
#
loop_
_entity_poly.entity_id
_entity_poly.type
_entity_poly.pdbx_seq_one_letter_code
_entity_poly.pdbx_strand_id
1 'polypeptide(L)'
;MLEGMKIYWIGGSPCCGKSTISEMLVKEFGFEMYKCDDYLERYIQLGVENGVEIMKKVKSMNLDETWFRDIEEQVEDEFKFYREALKIIVADLEKNYKGKSVLVEGAVILPEFIKNNGIDNSNYICMVPTKEFQIDNYSKREWVKYYLDGCSDTKKAFENWMKRDVEYAKIVKENAKDYGMNVIVVDGSKSIEDNYLRVKKLFGLV
;
A
#
# COMPACT_ATOMS: atom_id res chain seq x y z
N MET A 1 19.58 9.65 -2.70
CA MET A 1 18.79 8.77 -1.82
C MET A 1 18.42 7.54 -2.63
N LEU A 2 18.63 6.35 -2.07
CA LEU A 2 18.51 5.03 -2.73
C LEU A 2 19.59 4.67 -3.78
N GLU A 3 20.73 5.37 -3.80
CA GLU A 3 21.81 5.12 -4.77
C GLU A 3 22.44 3.72 -4.61
N GLY A 4 22.69 3.06 -5.74
CA GLY A 4 23.31 1.72 -5.78
C GLY A 4 22.37 0.56 -5.47
N MET A 5 21.06 0.78 -5.44
CA MET A 5 20.04 -0.27 -5.33
C MET A 5 19.21 -0.34 -6.61
N LYS A 6 18.81 -1.57 -6.99
CA LYS A 6 17.77 -1.76 -8.02
C LYS A 6 16.47 -2.08 -7.31
N ILE A 7 15.55 -1.12 -7.27
CA ILE A 7 14.31 -1.25 -6.51
C ILE A 7 13.11 -1.28 -7.46
N TYR A 8 12.28 -2.31 -7.32
CA TYR A 8 10.96 -2.39 -7.93
C TYR A 8 9.90 -2.08 -6.87
N TRP A 9 8.93 -1.25 -7.22
CA TRP A 9 7.93 -0.74 -6.31
C TRP A 9 6.54 -1.17 -6.78
N ILE A 10 5.77 -1.84 -5.91
CA ILE A 10 4.37 -2.16 -6.16
C ILE A 10 3.52 -1.45 -5.11
N GLY A 11 2.91 -0.33 -5.51
CA GLY A 11 1.99 0.45 -4.67
C GLY A 11 0.53 0.28 -5.07
N GLY A 12 -0.31 1.19 -4.61
CA GLY A 12 -1.75 1.22 -4.93
C GLY A 12 -2.61 0.91 -3.71
N SER A 13 -3.81 0.38 -3.92
CA SER A 13 -4.79 0.17 -2.84
C SER A 13 -4.79 -1.28 -2.35
N PRO A 14 -5.21 -1.59 -1.11
CA PRO A 14 -5.34 -2.96 -0.63
C PRO A 14 -6.26 -3.83 -1.50
N CYS A 15 -6.18 -5.16 -1.33
CA CYS A 15 -7.08 -6.13 -1.97
C CYS A 15 -6.95 -6.29 -3.50
N CYS A 16 -5.76 -6.13 -4.07
CA CYS A 16 -5.49 -6.32 -5.51
C CYS A 16 -4.41 -7.40 -5.81
N GLY A 17 -4.04 -8.20 -4.81
CA GLY A 17 -3.08 -9.32 -5.00
C GLY A 17 -1.60 -8.92 -4.99
N LYS A 18 -1.24 -7.70 -4.57
CA LYS A 18 0.16 -7.21 -4.49
C LYS A 18 1.08 -8.21 -3.81
N SER A 19 0.81 -8.57 -2.55
CA SER A 19 1.70 -9.43 -1.77
C SER A 19 1.92 -10.79 -2.44
N THR A 20 0.88 -11.41 -3.01
CA THR A 20 1.00 -12.68 -3.73
C THR A 20 1.86 -12.55 -5.00
N ILE A 21 1.61 -11.52 -5.82
CA ILE A 21 2.42 -11.27 -7.02
C ILE A 21 3.87 -10.96 -6.66
N SER A 22 4.08 -10.21 -5.58
CA SER A 22 5.41 -9.86 -5.11
C SER A 22 6.19 -11.09 -4.63
N GLU A 23 5.54 -12.00 -3.90
CA GLU A 23 6.14 -13.27 -3.50
C GLU A 23 6.53 -14.13 -4.71
N MET A 24 5.69 -14.16 -5.75
CA MET A 24 6.02 -14.86 -7.00
C MET A 24 7.25 -14.27 -7.68
N LEU A 25 7.36 -12.93 -7.76
CA LEU A 25 8.51 -12.24 -8.34
C LEU A 25 9.80 -12.52 -7.54
N VAL A 26 9.72 -12.43 -6.21
CA VAL A 26 10.85 -12.73 -5.31
C VAL A 26 11.33 -14.17 -5.52
N LYS A 27 10.39 -15.12 -5.59
CA LYS A 27 10.71 -16.53 -5.81
C LYS A 27 11.37 -16.79 -7.17
N GLU A 28 10.93 -16.10 -8.24
CA GLU A 28 11.47 -16.30 -9.58
C GLU A 28 12.82 -15.61 -9.79
N PHE A 29 12.98 -14.38 -9.30
CA PHE A 29 14.15 -13.54 -9.61
C PHE A 29 15.15 -13.39 -8.47
N GLY A 30 14.88 -13.97 -7.30
CA GLY A 30 15.77 -13.91 -6.13
C GLY A 30 15.91 -12.51 -5.54
N PHE A 31 14.89 -11.66 -5.70
CA PHE A 31 14.89 -10.34 -5.06
C PHE A 31 14.78 -10.44 -3.55
N GLU A 32 15.31 -9.44 -2.87
CA GLU A 32 14.96 -9.22 -1.48
C GLU A 32 13.56 -8.62 -1.38
N MET A 33 12.81 -9.01 -0.36
CA MET A 33 11.44 -8.55 -0.15
C MET A 33 11.39 -7.49 0.94
N TYR A 34 10.64 -6.41 0.70
CA TYR A 34 10.26 -5.45 1.73
C TYR A 34 8.75 -5.21 1.66
N LYS A 35 8.00 -5.84 2.58
CA LYS A 35 6.57 -5.58 2.77
C LYS A 35 6.42 -4.45 3.78
N CYS A 36 5.87 -3.33 3.36
CA CYS A 36 5.71 -2.18 4.26
C CYS A 36 4.79 -2.50 5.45
N ASP A 37 3.77 -3.34 5.25
CA ASP A 37 2.79 -3.67 6.28
C ASP A 37 3.41 -4.48 7.44
N ASP A 38 4.47 -5.25 7.19
CA ASP A 38 5.19 -6.05 8.21
C ASP A 38 5.87 -5.17 9.27
N TYR A 39 6.05 -3.88 8.99
CA TYR A 39 6.74 -2.94 9.86
C TYR A 39 5.83 -1.79 10.34
N LEU A 40 4.52 -1.87 10.07
CA LEU A 40 3.56 -0.82 10.39
C LEU A 40 3.62 -0.37 11.85
N GLU A 41 3.61 -1.32 12.79
CA GLU A 41 3.70 -1.05 14.22
C GLU A 41 5.00 -0.33 14.59
N ARG A 42 6.13 -0.74 14.01
CA ARG A 42 7.43 -0.09 14.21
C ARG A 42 7.43 1.34 13.69
N TYR A 43 6.83 1.60 12.52
CA TYR A 43 6.74 2.96 11.98
C TYR A 43 5.91 3.86 12.89
N ILE A 44 4.74 3.37 13.34
CA ILE A 44 3.87 4.09 14.29
C ILE A 44 4.66 4.41 15.56
N GLN A 45 5.34 3.43 16.14
CA GLN A 45 6.11 3.62 17.37
C GLN A 45 7.20 4.67 17.20
N LEU A 46 8.02 4.56 16.16
CA LEU A 46 9.10 5.51 15.87
C LEU A 46 8.57 6.91 15.59
N GLY A 47 7.46 7.05 14.86
CA GLY A 47 6.86 8.36 14.61
C GLY A 47 6.34 9.00 15.89
N VAL A 48 5.72 8.22 16.78
CA VAL A 48 5.27 8.70 18.09
C VAL A 48 6.43 9.19 18.94
N GLU A 49 7.52 8.42 19.01
CA GLU A 49 8.75 8.80 19.73
C GLU A 49 9.38 10.08 19.16
N ASN A 50 9.36 10.24 17.83
CA ASN A 50 9.87 11.42 17.14
C ASN A 50 8.88 12.59 17.07
N GLY A 51 7.73 12.47 17.73
CA GLY A 51 6.80 13.58 17.87
C GLY A 51 5.80 13.77 16.72
N VAL A 52 5.77 12.88 15.73
CA VAL A 52 4.93 12.98 14.52
C VAL A 52 3.44 12.92 14.88
N GLU A 53 2.73 14.03 14.66
CA GLU A 53 1.34 14.22 15.12
C GLU A 53 0.37 13.19 14.55
N ILE A 54 0.43 12.92 13.24
CA ILE A 54 -0.48 11.98 12.60
C ILE A 54 -0.30 10.55 13.14
N MET A 55 0.94 10.14 13.45
CA MET A 55 1.19 8.81 14.02
C MET A 55 0.75 8.71 15.49
N LYS A 56 0.87 9.80 16.26
CA LYS A 56 0.27 9.89 17.60
C LYS A 56 -1.24 9.76 17.56
N LYS A 57 -1.90 10.49 16.65
CA LYS A 57 -3.34 10.42 16.42
C LYS A 57 -3.78 9.00 16.07
N VAL A 58 -3.14 8.36 15.08
CA VAL A 58 -3.45 6.99 14.66
C VAL A 58 -3.27 6.00 15.82
N LYS A 59 -2.18 6.12 16.60
CA LYS A 59 -1.92 5.23 17.73
C LYS A 59 -2.94 5.37 18.88
N SER A 60 -3.50 6.56 19.08
CA SER A 60 -4.44 6.80 20.18
C SER A 60 -5.88 6.39 19.88
N MET A 61 -6.25 6.27 18.60
CA MET A 61 -7.62 5.97 18.21
C MET A 61 -8.00 4.52 18.52
N ASN A 62 -9.18 4.34 19.11
CA ASN A 62 -9.86 3.04 19.09
C ASN A 62 -10.55 2.79 17.74
N LEU A 63 -11.21 1.64 17.58
CA LEU A 63 -11.83 1.28 16.30
C LEU A 63 -12.99 2.20 15.90
N ASP A 64 -13.80 2.68 16.84
CA ASP A 64 -14.89 3.61 16.53
C ASP A 64 -14.34 4.98 16.14
N GLU A 65 -13.33 5.48 16.86
CA GLU A 65 -12.60 6.70 16.50
C GLU A 65 -11.87 6.56 15.16
N THR A 66 -11.50 5.33 14.76
CA THR A 66 -10.92 5.07 13.46
C THR A 66 -11.97 5.12 12.36
N TRP A 67 -13.08 4.39 12.53
CA TRP A 67 -14.00 4.07 11.42
C TRP A 67 -15.26 4.93 11.35
N PHE A 68 -15.65 5.64 12.41
CA PHE A 68 -16.88 6.46 12.43
C PHE A 68 -16.67 7.95 12.19
N ARG A 69 -15.41 8.37 12.01
CA ARG A 69 -15.10 9.72 11.53
C ARG A 69 -15.53 9.92 10.09
N ASP A 70 -15.53 11.18 9.65
CA ASP A 70 -15.81 11.51 8.26
C ASP A 70 -14.86 10.78 7.30
N ILE A 71 -15.36 10.34 6.14
CA ILE A 71 -14.58 9.53 5.20
C ILE A 71 -13.44 10.36 4.58
N GLU A 72 -13.67 11.63 4.29
CA GLU A 72 -12.65 12.52 3.72
C GLU A 72 -11.51 12.73 4.72
N GLU A 73 -11.84 12.91 6.01
CA GLU A 73 -10.84 12.99 7.08
C GLU A 73 -10.02 11.70 7.21
N GLN A 74 -10.66 10.53 7.12
CA GLN A 74 -9.96 9.24 7.18
C GLN A 74 -8.97 9.08 6.01
N VAL A 75 -9.38 9.45 4.80
CA VAL A 75 -8.52 9.42 3.61
C VAL A 75 -7.37 10.40 3.75
N GLU A 76 -7.64 11.65 4.17
CA GLU A 76 -6.60 12.66 4.34
C GLU A 76 -5.55 12.24 5.38
N ASP A 77 -6.01 11.72 6.52
CA ASP A 77 -5.14 11.18 7.57
C ASP A 77 -4.27 10.02 7.06
N GLU A 78 -4.83 9.11 6.25
CA GLU A 78 -4.06 8.02 5.66
C GLU A 78 -2.94 8.52 4.75
N PHE A 79 -3.22 9.49 3.88
CA PHE A 79 -2.16 10.11 3.05
C PHE A 79 -1.11 10.82 3.90
N LYS A 80 -1.50 11.57 4.95
CA LYS A 80 -0.56 12.21 5.89
C LYS A 80 0.31 11.15 6.57
N PHE A 81 -0.30 10.08 7.06
CA PHE A 81 0.39 8.98 7.71
C PHE A 81 1.39 8.33 6.76
N TYR A 82 0.99 8.00 5.53
CA TYR A 82 1.84 7.36 4.53
C TYR A 82 3.03 8.22 4.11
N ARG A 83 2.87 9.53 3.98
CA ARG A 83 4.00 10.44 3.71
C ARG A 83 5.05 10.43 4.80
N GLU A 84 4.64 10.34 6.06
CA GLU A 84 5.56 10.23 7.19
C GLU A 84 6.19 8.83 7.27
N ALA A 85 5.41 7.77 7.06
CA ALA A 85 5.89 6.39 7.07
C ALA A 85 6.94 6.14 5.96
N LEU A 86 6.76 6.72 4.77
CA LEU A 86 7.72 6.59 3.67
C LEU A 86 9.11 7.12 4.02
N LYS A 87 9.22 8.17 4.85
CA LYS A 87 10.53 8.66 5.31
C LYS A 87 11.27 7.59 6.11
N ILE A 88 10.55 6.86 6.96
CA ILE A 88 11.10 5.78 7.78
C ILE A 88 11.45 4.57 6.90
N ILE A 89 10.57 4.20 5.96
CA ILE A 89 10.80 3.12 4.99
C ILE A 89 12.08 3.37 4.18
N VAL A 90 12.27 4.58 3.65
CA VAL A 90 13.46 4.95 2.89
C VAL A 90 14.73 4.80 3.73
N ALA A 91 14.71 5.29 4.97
CA ALA A 91 15.86 5.15 5.88
C ALA A 91 16.19 3.68 6.16
N ASP A 92 15.18 2.82 6.31
CA ASP A 92 15.37 1.38 6.50
C ASP A 92 15.93 0.70 5.24
N LEU A 93 15.47 1.09 4.05
CA LEU A 93 15.99 0.57 2.78
C LEU A 93 17.46 0.93 2.60
N GLU A 94 17.83 2.19 2.81
CA GLU A 94 19.21 2.67 2.70
C GLU A 94 20.17 1.97 3.67
N LYS A 95 19.69 1.68 4.90
CA LYS A 95 20.49 1.02 5.93
C LYS A 95 20.72 -0.46 5.64
N ASN A 96 19.70 -1.18 5.17
CA ASN A 96 19.70 -2.65 5.20
C ASN A 96 19.83 -3.31 3.82
N TYR A 97 19.60 -2.57 2.72
CA TYR A 97 19.49 -3.14 1.38
C TYR A 97 20.48 -2.57 0.35
N LYS A 98 21.50 -1.83 0.81
CA LYS A 98 22.54 -1.29 -0.07
C LYS A 98 23.20 -2.39 -0.91
N GLY A 99 23.27 -2.19 -2.23
CA GLY A 99 23.85 -3.14 -3.18
C GLY A 99 22.97 -4.34 -3.52
N LYS A 100 21.72 -4.38 -3.04
CA LYS A 100 20.77 -5.46 -3.32
C LYS A 100 19.75 -5.07 -4.40
N SER A 101 19.13 -6.08 -5.00
CA SER A 101 17.90 -5.90 -5.79
C SER A 101 16.69 -6.18 -4.90
N VAL A 102 15.78 -5.21 -4.78
CA VAL A 102 14.71 -5.24 -3.79
C VAL A 102 13.36 -5.05 -4.46
N LEU A 103 12.37 -5.80 -4.02
CA LEU A 103 10.97 -5.57 -4.31
C LEU A 103 10.29 -4.99 -3.06
N VAL A 104 9.77 -3.78 -3.18
CA VAL A 104 9.07 -3.06 -2.11
C VAL A 104 7.60 -3.02 -2.44
N GLU A 105 6.74 -3.49 -1.53
CA GLU A 105 5.29 -3.46 -1.72
C GLU A 105 4.55 -2.93 -0.49
N GLY A 106 3.47 -2.21 -0.75
CA GLY A 106 2.57 -1.71 0.28
C GLY A 106 1.67 -0.60 -0.23
N ALA A 107 0.50 -0.45 0.39
CA ALA A 107 -0.40 0.66 0.04
C ALA A 107 0.24 2.03 0.31
N VAL A 108 1.11 2.11 1.31
CA VAL A 108 1.90 3.30 1.67
C VAL A 108 2.74 3.90 0.54
N ILE A 109 3.01 3.16 -0.55
CA ILE A 109 3.83 3.62 -1.67
C ILE A 109 3.01 4.53 -2.61
N LEU A 110 3.07 5.82 -2.30
CA LEU A 110 2.32 6.87 -2.99
C LEU A 110 2.94 7.22 -4.36
N PRO A 111 2.14 7.46 -5.41
CA PRO A 111 2.64 7.90 -6.71
C PRO A 111 3.45 9.21 -6.64
N GLU A 112 3.04 10.17 -5.80
CA GLU A 112 3.79 11.43 -5.66
C GLU A 112 5.19 11.22 -5.08
N PHE A 113 5.38 10.19 -4.25
CA PHE A 113 6.69 9.84 -3.71
C PHE A 113 7.62 9.33 -4.81
N ILE A 114 7.13 8.45 -5.68
CA ILE A 114 7.88 7.91 -6.83
C ILE A 114 8.33 9.06 -7.74
N LYS A 115 7.38 9.94 -8.11
CA LYS A 115 7.66 11.11 -8.95
C LYS A 115 8.68 12.05 -8.32
N ASN A 116 8.46 12.45 -7.07
CA ASN A 116 9.29 13.48 -6.41
C ASN A 116 10.72 13.00 -6.13
N ASN A 117 10.96 11.68 -6.09
CA ASN A 117 12.28 11.10 -5.92
C ASN A 117 12.94 10.69 -7.26
N GLY A 118 12.35 11.04 -8.40
CA GLY A 118 12.92 10.74 -9.72
C GLY A 118 13.06 9.24 -10.01
N ILE A 119 12.23 8.40 -9.38
CA ILE A 119 12.20 6.96 -9.63
C ILE A 119 11.56 6.74 -11.01
N ASP A 120 12.22 5.96 -11.86
CA ASP A 120 11.72 5.65 -13.19
C ASP A 120 10.33 4.98 -13.11
N ASN A 121 9.39 5.44 -13.95
CA ASN A 121 8.06 4.87 -14.05
C ASN A 121 8.08 3.38 -14.44
N SER A 122 9.15 2.89 -15.08
CA SER A 122 9.36 1.46 -15.35
C SER A 122 9.60 0.64 -14.08
N ASN A 123 9.96 1.27 -12.98
CA ASN A 123 10.26 0.63 -11.70
C ASN A 123 9.10 0.74 -10.70
N TYR A 124 7.97 1.36 -11.07
CA TYR A 124 6.78 1.44 -10.25
C TYR A 124 5.53 0.94 -10.97
N ILE A 125 4.74 0.13 -10.27
CA ILE A 125 3.41 -0.29 -10.73
C ILE A 125 2.40 0.02 -9.64
N CYS A 126 1.36 0.77 -10.02
CA CYS A 126 0.21 1.04 -9.18
C CYS A 126 -0.86 -0.02 -9.42
N MET A 127 -1.19 -0.82 -8.40
CA MET A 127 -2.25 -1.82 -8.47
C MET A 127 -3.44 -1.40 -7.63
N VAL A 128 -4.62 -1.28 -8.26
CA VAL A 128 -5.86 -0.87 -7.57
C VAL A 128 -7.00 -1.81 -7.93
N PRO A 129 -7.86 -2.19 -6.98
CA PRO A 129 -9.06 -2.98 -7.29
C PRO A 129 -10.17 -2.09 -7.86
N THR A 130 -11.16 -2.69 -8.53
CA THR A 130 -12.49 -2.07 -8.66
C THR A 130 -13.21 -2.10 -7.31
N LYS A 131 -14.16 -1.19 -7.12
CA LYS A 131 -14.93 -1.09 -5.87
C LYS A 131 -15.61 -2.42 -5.52
N GLU A 132 -16.27 -3.01 -6.51
CA GLU A 132 -17.03 -4.24 -6.36
C GLU A 132 -16.10 -5.40 -5.98
N PHE A 133 -14.97 -5.50 -6.66
CA PHE A 133 -13.95 -6.51 -6.36
C PHE A 133 -13.37 -6.33 -4.95
N GLN A 134 -13.07 -5.09 -4.55
CA GLN A 134 -12.50 -4.79 -3.24
C GLN A 134 -13.44 -5.21 -2.11
N ILE A 135 -14.71 -4.80 -2.17
CA ILE A 135 -15.71 -5.09 -1.13
C ILE A 135 -15.98 -6.59 -1.04
N ASP A 136 -16.19 -7.25 -2.18
CA ASP A 136 -16.46 -8.69 -2.23
C ASP A 136 -15.31 -9.50 -1.63
N ASN A 137 -14.07 -9.20 -2.02
CA ASN A 137 -12.90 -9.92 -1.50
C ASN A 137 -12.62 -9.64 -0.01
N TYR A 138 -12.84 -8.41 0.47
CA TYR A 138 -12.70 -8.13 1.90
C TYR A 138 -13.76 -8.85 2.72
N SER A 139 -15.01 -8.92 2.23
CA SER A 139 -16.11 -9.58 2.95
C SER A 139 -15.87 -11.08 3.19
N LYS A 140 -15.01 -11.71 2.38
CA LYS A 140 -14.63 -13.13 2.47
C LYS A 140 -13.50 -13.40 3.46
N ARG A 141 -12.82 -12.37 3.96
CA ARG A 141 -11.66 -12.53 4.86
C ARG A 141 -12.13 -12.76 6.30
N GLU A 142 -11.83 -13.93 6.84
CA GLU A 142 -12.23 -14.31 8.20
C GLU A 142 -11.72 -13.32 9.25
N TRP A 143 -10.50 -12.81 9.07
CA TRP A 143 -9.88 -11.90 10.02
C TRP A 143 -10.56 -10.54 10.15
N VAL A 144 -11.36 -10.12 9.15
CA VAL A 144 -12.09 -8.84 9.20
C VAL A 144 -13.06 -8.82 10.39
N LYS A 145 -13.67 -9.96 10.71
CA LYS A 145 -14.57 -10.08 11.86
C LYS A 145 -13.82 -9.85 13.17
N TYR A 146 -12.63 -10.44 13.32
CA TYR A 146 -11.81 -10.28 14.52
C TYR A 146 -11.24 -8.86 14.63
N TYR A 147 -10.87 -8.26 13.50
CA TYR A 147 -10.35 -6.89 13.48
C TYR A 147 -11.39 -5.87 13.97
N LEU A 148 -12.67 -6.08 13.64
CA LEU A 148 -13.76 -5.17 14.00
C LEU A 148 -14.50 -5.58 15.29
N ASP A 149 -14.08 -6.63 16.01
CA ASP A 149 -14.80 -7.20 17.15
C ASP A 149 -15.00 -6.21 18.33
N GLY A 150 -14.21 -5.13 18.37
CA GLY A 150 -14.35 -4.04 19.35
C GLY A 150 -15.15 -2.82 18.89
N CYS A 151 -15.70 -2.81 17.67
CA CYS A 151 -16.54 -1.71 17.18
C CYS A 151 -17.95 -1.77 17.78
N SER A 152 -18.53 -0.60 18.08
CA SER A 152 -19.94 -0.52 18.52
C SER A 152 -20.93 -0.93 17.44
N ASP A 153 -20.58 -0.76 16.16
CA ASP A 153 -21.31 -1.30 15.00
C ASP A 153 -20.31 -1.79 13.94
N THR A 154 -20.05 -3.10 13.95
CA THR A 154 -19.08 -3.75 13.06
C THR A 154 -19.46 -3.66 11.59
N LYS A 155 -20.76 -3.65 11.27
CA LYS A 155 -21.24 -3.54 9.89
C LYS A 155 -20.99 -2.14 9.36
N LYS A 156 -21.36 -1.11 10.12
CA LYS A 156 -21.10 0.29 9.75
C LYS A 156 -19.61 0.58 9.67
N ALA A 157 -18.81 0.02 10.57
CA ALA A 157 -17.35 0.18 10.55
C ALA A 157 -16.76 -0.41 9.27
N PHE A 158 -17.18 -1.61 8.89
CA PHE A 158 -16.79 -2.22 7.62
C PHE A 158 -17.22 -1.38 6.41
N GLU A 159 -18.46 -0.89 6.38
CA GLU A 159 -18.95 -0.03 5.30
C GLU A 159 -18.13 1.25 5.15
N ASN A 160 -17.77 1.89 6.26
CA ASN A 160 -16.95 3.11 6.26
C ASN A 160 -15.51 2.84 5.86
N TRP A 161 -14.91 1.77 6.37
CA TRP A 161 -13.59 1.32 5.93
C TRP A 161 -13.56 1.08 4.41
N MET A 162 -14.55 0.38 3.86
CA MET A 162 -14.63 0.16 2.41
C MET A 162 -14.81 1.46 1.62
N LYS A 163 -15.60 2.43 2.11
CA LYS A 163 -15.70 3.75 1.47
C LYS A 163 -14.35 4.47 1.45
N ARG A 164 -13.61 4.44 2.56
CA ARG A 164 -12.27 5.01 2.68
C ARG A 164 -11.31 4.36 1.68
N ASP A 165 -11.21 3.03 1.67
CA ASP A 165 -10.28 2.30 0.78
C ASP A 165 -10.61 2.51 -0.71
N VAL A 166 -11.90 2.64 -1.06
CA VAL A 166 -12.36 2.92 -2.42
C VAL A 166 -11.98 4.32 -2.86
N GLU A 167 -12.17 5.33 -2.00
CA GLU A 167 -11.79 6.71 -2.33
C GLU A 167 -10.26 6.84 -2.41
N TYR A 168 -9.53 6.21 -1.49
CA TYR A 168 -8.08 6.10 -1.55
C TYR A 168 -7.60 5.48 -2.87
N ALA A 169 -8.21 4.34 -3.29
CA ALA A 169 -7.89 3.67 -4.55
C ALA A 169 -8.12 4.58 -5.76
N LYS A 170 -9.21 5.35 -5.75
CA LYS A 170 -9.55 6.29 -6.81
C LYS A 170 -8.48 7.39 -6.93
N ILE A 171 -8.14 8.05 -5.82
CA ILE A 171 -7.14 9.13 -5.79
C ILE A 171 -5.76 8.62 -6.24
N VAL A 172 -5.30 7.50 -5.68
CA VAL A 172 -3.98 6.94 -6.03
C VAL A 172 -3.91 6.53 -7.50
N LYS A 173 -4.99 5.96 -8.03
CA LYS A 173 -5.10 5.62 -9.46
C LYS A 173 -5.01 6.85 -10.35
N GLU A 174 -5.70 7.92 -9.98
CA GLU A 174 -5.70 9.20 -10.72
C GLU A 174 -4.31 9.83 -10.68
N ASN A 175 -3.70 9.96 -9.50
CA ASN A 175 -2.33 10.47 -9.35
C ASN A 175 -1.31 9.66 -10.18
N ALA A 176 -1.37 8.33 -10.14
CA ALA A 176 -0.47 7.47 -10.92
C ALA A 176 -0.63 7.70 -12.44
N LYS A 177 -1.87 7.84 -12.92
CA LYS A 177 -2.13 8.17 -14.33
C LYS A 177 -1.60 9.54 -14.71
N ASP A 178 -1.83 10.55 -13.88
CA ASP A 178 -1.37 11.92 -14.11
C ASP A 178 0.16 12.03 -14.15
N TYR A 179 0.86 11.12 -13.49
CA TYR A 179 2.32 11.03 -13.51
C TYR A 179 2.87 10.07 -14.57
N GLY A 180 2.01 9.53 -15.45
CA GLY A 180 2.39 8.63 -16.53
C GLY A 180 2.91 7.27 -16.05
N MET A 181 2.51 6.83 -14.87
CA MET A 181 2.93 5.57 -14.26
C MET A 181 2.08 4.40 -14.74
N ASN A 182 2.64 3.20 -14.64
CA ASN A 182 1.92 1.98 -14.98
C ASN A 182 0.82 1.70 -13.95
N VAL A 183 -0.40 1.51 -14.43
CA VAL A 183 -1.57 1.19 -13.59
C VAL A 183 -2.18 -0.14 -14.01
N ILE A 184 -2.43 -1.00 -13.04
CA ILE A 184 -3.20 -2.24 -13.19
C ILE A 184 -4.47 -2.11 -12.36
N VAL A 185 -5.61 -2.18 -13.04
CA VAL A 185 -6.93 -2.28 -12.39
C VAL A 185 -7.28 -3.76 -12.27
N VAL A 186 -7.55 -4.21 -11.05
CA VAL A 186 -7.91 -5.60 -10.74
C VAL A 186 -9.41 -5.68 -10.48
N ASP A 187 -10.13 -6.33 -11.38
CA ASP A 187 -11.59 -6.47 -11.36
C ASP A 187 -12.07 -7.93 -11.19
N GLY A 188 -11.13 -8.87 -11.07
CA GLY A 188 -11.40 -10.31 -10.98
C GLY A 188 -11.59 -11.02 -12.32
N SER A 189 -11.52 -10.32 -13.46
CA SER A 189 -11.59 -10.94 -14.79
C SER A 189 -10.31 -11.67 -15.21
N LYS A 190 -9.20 -11.38 -14.51
CA LYS A 190 -7.87 -11.95 -14.74
C LYS A 190 -7.42 -12.72 -13.51
N SER A 191 -6.76 -13.85 -13.74
CA SER A 191 -6.16 -14.64 -12.68
C SER A 191 -5.00 -13.90 -12.01
N ILE A 192 -4.53 -14.40 -10.86
CA ILE A 192 -3.32 -13.86 -10.22
C ILE A 192 -2.12 -14.07 -11.13
N GLU A 193 -2.05 -15.21 -11.83
CA GLU A 193 -1.01 -15.55 -12.79
C GLU A 193 -0.99 -14.59 -13.98
N ASP A 194 -2.16 -14.21 -14.52
CA ASP A 194 -2.25 -13.21 -15.59
C ASP A 194 -1.72 -11.83 -15.12
N ASN A 195 -2.11 -11.41 -13.92
CA ASN A 195 -1.64 -10.15 -13.34
C ASN A 195 -0.14 -10.21 -13.02
N TYR A 196 0.37 -11.35 -12.55
CA TYR A 196 1.79 -11.61 -12.36
C TYR A 196 2.57 -11.43 -13.66
N LEU A 197 2.14 -12.09 -14.75
CA LEU A 197 2.79 -11.97 -16.06
C LEU A 197 2.76 -10.53 -16.58
N ARG A 198 1.67 -9.81 -16.33
CA ARG A 198 1.56 -8.38 -16.68
C ARG A 198 2.56 -7.53 -15.89
N VAL A 199 2.65 -7.73 -14.58
CA VAL A 199 3.61 -7.03 -13.71
C VAL A 199 5.04 -7.33 -14.14
N LYS A 200 5.38 -8.61 -14.32
CA LYS A 200 6.67 -9.10 -14.80
C LYS A 200 7.07 -8.40 -16.11
N LYS A 201 6.17 -8.36 -17.10
CA LYS A 201 6.38 -7.65 -18.37
C LYS A 201 6.61 -6.14 -18.20
N LEU A 202 5.83 -5.48 -17.35
CA LEU A 202 5.94 -4.03 -17.12
C LEU A 202 7.26 -3.63 -16.44
N PHE A 203 7.78 -4.49 -15.56
CA PHE A 203 9.11 -4.31 -14.98
C PHE A 203 10.26 -4.71 -15.92
N GLY A 204 9.97 -5.18 -17.14
CA GLY A 204 10.99 -5.61 -18.10
C GLY A 204 11.73 -6.88 -17.65
N LEU A 205 11.13 -7.65 -16.76
CA LEU A 205 11.64 -8.95 -16.32
C LEU A 205 11.09 -9.99 -17.31
N VAL A 206 11.90 -10.47 -18.24
CA VAL A 206 11.52 -11.52 -19.21
C VAL A 206 12.36 -12.75 -19.00
#